data_AF-A0A0C2U7K3-F1
#
_entry.id   AF-A0A0C2U7K3-F1
#
_cell.length_a   1.000
_cell.length_b   1.000
_cell.length_c   1.000
_cell.angle_alpha   90.00
_cell.angle_beta   90.00
_cell.angle_gamma   90.00
#
_symmetry.space_group_name_H-M   'P 1'
#
loop_
_entity.id
_entity.type
_entity.pdbx_description
1 polymer ?
#
loop_
_entity_poly.entity_id
_entity_poly.type
_entity_poly.pdbx_seq_one_letter_code
_entity_poly.pdbx_strand_id
1 'polypeptide(L)' 'MGGFFAPDPPSPPAPVVLPATPSPEDAAASERLDAINRNRRGLLGTIATSETGVLQSAGSGNRTGKTLLGE' A
#
# COMPACT_ATOMS: atom_id res chain seq x y z
N MET A 1 31.80 4.84 55.42
CA MET A 1 31.72 5.83 54.32
C MET A 1 32.37 5.21 53.09
N GLY A 2 31.68 5.16 51.97
CA GLY A 2 32.28 4.77 50.69
C GLY A 2 31.33 3.95 49.84
N GLY A 3 30.97 4.48 48.66
CA GLY A 3 30.31 3.71 47.61
C GLY A 3 28.97 4.26 47.10
N PHE A 4 28.84 5.57 46.85
CA PHE A 4 27.68 6.14 46.15
C PHE A 4 28.03 6.89 44.84
N PHE A 5 29.28 6.78 44.36
CA PHE A 5 29.75 7.46 43.15
C PHE A 5 30.25 6.45 42.10
N ALA A 6 29.41 5.49 41.71
CA ALA A 6 29.64 4.77 40.47
C ALA A 6 28.99 5.57 39.34
N PRO A 7 29.76 6.06 38.34
CA PRO A 7 29.15 6.73 37.19
C PRO A 7 28.30 5.71 36.41
N ASP A 8 27.11 6.14 35.97
CA ASP A 8 26.22 5.30 35.18
C ASP A 8 26.94 4.77 33.92
N PRO A 9 26.74 3.48 33.58
CA PRO A 9 27.36 2.91 32.39
C PRO A 9 26.84 3.59 31.12
N PRO A 10 27.70 3.75 30.08
CA PRO A 10 27.30 4.41 28.85
C PRO A 10 26.18 3.64 28.14
N SER A 11 25.23 4.37 27.55
CA SER A 11 24.11 3.77 26.81
C SER A 11 24.62 2.95 25.62
N PRO A 12 24.00 1.79 25.32
CA PRO A 12 24.39 0.97 24.18
C PRO A 12 24.21 1.74 22.86
N PRO A 13 25.04 1.46 21.84
CA PRO A 13 24.93 2.09 20.54
C PRO A 13 23.60 1.76 19.86
N ALA A 14 23.02 2.75 19.17
CA ALA A 14 21.76 2.58 18.47
C ALA A 14 21.88 1.48 17.38
N PRO A 15 20.85 0.63 17.21
CA PRO A 15 20.86 -0.41 16.19
C PRO A 15 20.93 0.22 14.79
N VAL A 16 21.88 -0.27 13.99
CA VAL A 16 22.03 0.15 12.59
C VAL A 16 20.93 -0.52 11.77
N VAL A 17 20.01 0.27 11.22
CA VAL A 17 18.99 -0.22 10.28
C VAL A 17 19.64 -0.37 8.92
N LEU A 18 19.82 -1.62 8.47
CA LEU A 18 20.25 -1.89 7.10
C LEU A 18 19.05 -1.74 6.14
N PRO A 19 19.27 -1.18 4.94
CA PRO A 19 18.24 -1.12 3.91
C PRO A 19 17.86 -2.54 3.48
N ALA A 20 16.55 -2.79 3.34
CA ALA A 20 16.06 -4.06 2.85
C ALA A 20 16.58 -4.30 1.41
N THR A 21 17.13 -5.48 1.16
CA THR A 21 17.53 -5.90 -0.18
C THR A 21 16.28 -6.13 -1.03
N PRO A 22 16.18 -5.57 -2.24
CA PRO A 22 15.01 -5.76 -3.09
C PRO A 22 14.86 -7.24 -3.44
N SER A 23 13.67 -7.77 -3.19
CA SER A 23 13.27 -9.14 -3.56
C SER A 23 13.09 -9.21 -5.09
N PRO A 24 13.32 -10.36 -5.74
CA PRO A 24 12.95 -10.57 -7.14
C PRO A 24 11.46 -10.28 -7.41
N GLU A 25 10.60 -10.40 -6.40
CA GLU A 25 9.18 -10.05 -6.48
C GLU A 25 8.95 -8.55 -6.62
N ASP A 26 9.83 -7.72 -6.07
CA ASP A 26 9.76 -6.25 -6.17
C ASP A 26 10.01 -5.78 -7.61
N ALA A 27 10.91 -6.45 -8.33
CA ALA A 27 11.16 -6.16 -9.75
C ALA A 27 9.95 -6.53 -10.64
N ALA A 28 9.30 -7.66 -10.36
CA ALA A 28 8.09 -8.06 -11.08
C ALA A 28 6.88 -7.15 -10.72
N ALA A 29 6.87 -6.59 -9.50
CA ALA A 29 5.88 -5.61 -9.09
C ALA A 29 6.11 -4.25 -9.77
N SER A 30 7.36 -3.78 -9.86
CA SER A 30 7.68 -2.51 -10.53
C SER A 30 7.34 -2.55 -12.02
N GLU A 31 7.65 -3.64 -12.71
CA GLU A 31 7.32 -3.79 -14.14
C GLU A 31 5.80 -3.75 -14.39
N ARG A 32 5.01 -4.40 -13.51
CA ARG A 32 3.54 -4.33 -13.55
C ARG A 32 3.03 -2.91 -13.34
N LEU A 33 3.57 -2.19 -12.35
CA LEU A 33 3.18 -0.80 -12.07
C LEU A 33 3.50 0.13 -13.25
N ASP A 34 4.65 -0.05 -13.89
CA ASP A 34 5.04 0.75 -15.06
C ASP A 34 4.11 0.53 -16.26
N ALA A 35 3.69 -0.71 -16.50
CA ALA A 35 2.72 -1.03 -17.55
C ALA A 35 1.36 -0.37 -17.27
N ILE A 36 0.88 -0.42 -16.02
CA ILE A 36 -0.36 0.22 -15.57
C ILE A 36 -0.28 1.74 -15.76
N ASN A 37 0.83 2.37 -15.36
CA ASN A 37 1.02 3.81 -15.46
C ASN A 37 1.04 4.29 -16.91
N ARG A 38 1.69 3.53 -17.81
CA ARG A 38 1.66 3.80 -19.25
C ARG A 38 0.24 3.76 -19.80
N ASN A 39 -0.52 2.73 -19.47
CA ASN A 39 -1.90 2.57 -19.93
C ASN A 39 -2.84 3.66 -19.38
N ARG A 40 -2.59 4.14 -18.16
CA ARG A 40 -3.38 5.20 -17.52
C ARG A 40 -3.02 6.62 -17.98
N ARG A 41 -1.90 6.81 -18.69
CA ARG A 41 -1.44 8.14 -19.10
C ARG A 41 -2.45 8.79 -20.04
N GLY A 42 -2.92 10.00 -19.70
CA GLY A 42 -3.92 10.74 -20.49
C GLY A 42 -5.37 10.31 -20.26
N LEU A 43 -5.61 9.29 -19.43
CA LEU A 43 -6.94 8.86 -19.00
C LEU A 43 -7.40 9.52 -17.69
N LEU A 44 -6.48 10.17 -16.96
CA LEU A 44 -6.80 10.88 -15.72
C LEU A 44 -7.77 12.03 -15.99
N GLY A 45 -8.97 11.94 -15.41
CA GLY A 45 -10.02 12.96 -15.54
C GLY A 45 -10.96 12.79 -16.73
N THR A 46 -10.68 11.87 -17.66
CA THR A 46 -11.56 11.56 -18.81
C THR A 46 -12.42 10.33 -18.59
N ILE A 47 -11.96 9.41 -17.75
CA ILE A 47 -12.73 8.26 -17.29
C ILE A 47 -12.96 8.35 -15.79
N ALA A 48 -14.19 8.06 -15.35
CA ALA A 48 -14.45 7.80 -13.94
C ALA A 48 -13.53 6.64 -13.52
N THR A 49 -12.66 6.88 -12.54
CA THR A 49 -11.73 5.91 -11.97
C THR A 49 -11.87 5.98 -10.46
N SER A 50 -11.86 4.84 -9.79
CA SER A 50 -11.79 4.77 -8.33
C SER A 50 -10.46 4.19 -7.90
N GLU A 51 -10.06 4.52 -6.68
CA GLU A 51 -8.80 4.09 -6.09
C GLU A 51 -8.71 2.56 -5.95
N THR A 52 -9.84 1.92 -5.66
CA THR A 52 -9.96 0.46 -5.50
C THR A 52 -10.33 -0.28 -6.79
N GLY A 53 -10.48 0.42 -7.93
CA GLY A 53 -10.84 -0.17 -9.23
C GLY A 53 -12.34 -0.48 -9.42
N VAL A 54 -13.18 -0.16 -8.44
CA VAL A 54 -14.64 -0.31 -8.50
C VAL A 54 -15.32 1.05 -8.62
N LEU A 55 -15.92 1.36 -9.77
CA LEU A 55 -16.57 2.67 -10.02
C LEU A 55 -17.89 2.84 -9.29
N GLN A 56 -18.62 1.74 -9.12
CA GLN A 56 -19.81 1.67 -8.28
C GLN A 56 -19.71 0.40 -7.46
N SER A 57 -19.70 0.55 -6.13
CA SER A 57 -19.82 -0.58 -5.23
C SER A 57 -21.08 -1.38 -5.59
N ALA A 58 -21.03 -2.70 -5.47
CA ALA A 58 -22.15 -3.59 -5.78
C ALA A 58 -23.48 -3.19 -5.06
N GLY A 59 -23.42 -2.38 -3.99
CA GLY A 59 -24.60 -1.83 -3.32
C GLY A 59 -25.10 -0.46 -3.80
N SER A 60 -24.38 0.24 -4.68
CA SER A 60 -24.65 1.64 -5.04
C SER A 60 -25.25 1.85 -6.44
N GLY A 61 -25.23 0.83 -7.31
CA GLY A 61 -25.95 0.89 -8.57
C GLY A 61 -27.43 0.60 -8.32
N ASN A 62 -28.32 1.38 -8.94
CA ASN A 62 -29.76 1.11 -9.03
C ASN A 62 -30.02 -0.20 -9.77
N ARG A 63 -29.60 -1.32 -9.17
CA ARG A 63 -29.94 -2.66 -9.60
C ARG A 63 -31.28 -2.95 -8.96
N THR A 64 -32.34 -2.53 -9.65
CA THR A 64 -33.55 -3.35 -9.78
C THR A 64 -33.12 -4.65 -10.48
N GLY A 65 -32.28 -5.43 -9.79
CA GLY A 65 -31.74 -6.67 -10.28
C GLY A 65 -32.84 -7.69 -10.14
N LYS A 66 -33.27 -8.26 -11.26
CA LYS A 66 -34.22 -9.35 -11.25
C LYS A 66 -33.76 -10.40 -10.25
N THR A 67 -34.59 -10.66 -9.25
CA THR A 67 -34.35 -11.75 -8.30
C THR A 67 -34.41 -13.08 -9.06
N LEU A 68 -33.81 -14.14 -8.52
CA LEU A 68 -33.88 -15.49 -9.10
C LEU A 68 -35.33 -15.94 -9.36
N LEU A 69 -36.30 -15.32 -8.67
CA LEU A 69 -37.73 -15.57 -8.77
C LEU A 69 -38.51 -14.45 -9.48
N GLY A 70 -37.84 -13.40 -9.94
CA GLY A 70 -38.41 -12.30 -10.71
C GLY A 70 -39.41 -11.41 -9.95
N GLU A 71 -38.90 -10.32 -9.36
CA GLU A 71 -39.61 -9.06 -9.15
C GLU A 71 -38.61 -7.91 -8.98
#